data_AF-A0A0L6UFR9-F1
#
_entry.id   AF-A0A0L6UFR9-F1
#
_cell.length_a   1.000
_cell.length_b   1.000
_cell.length_c   1.000
_cell.angle_alpha   90.00
_cell.angle_beta   90.00
_cell.angle_gamma   90.00
#
_symmetry.space_group_name_H-M   'P 1'
#
loop_
_entity.id
_entity.type
_entity.pdbx_description
1 polymer ?
#
loop_
_entity_poly.entity_id
_entity_poly.type
_entity_poly.pdbx_seq_one_letter_code
_entity_poly.pdbx_strand_id
1 'polypeptide(L)'
;DQDIRQRKLNMDRKTEGRRNQANKKSYWNSLHPNTLGTIKLVSAHLSFLEIESDGNCSFQVVSYCLGRWQNDHISVWNKLYQDTKERSQLYIKAPMKERNGRRIILIDIYGIYSFIKRIKFESSGPCHVGNWMPIPTAEDLIANIFKSP
;
A
#
# COMPACT_ATOMS: atom_id res chain seq x y z
N ASP A 1 40.96 6.13 8.59
CA ASP A 1 40.09 5.93 9.77
C ASP A 1 38.59 6.07 9.54
N GLN A 2 38.09 7.11 8.88
CA GLN A 2 36.64 7.28 8.67
C GLN A 2 35.99 6.18 7.79
N ASP A 3 36.68 5.73 6.73
CA ASP A 3 36.18 4.67 5.84
C ASP A 3 36.01 3.31 6.57
N ILE A 4 36.94 2.96 7.46
CA ILE A 4 36.87 1.73 8.26
C ILE A 4 35.68 1.76 9.22
N ARG A 5 35.37 2.91 9.82
CA ARG A 5 34.20 3.08 10.69
C ARG A 5 32.89 2.92 9.91
N GLN A 6 32.81 3.48 8.70
CA GLN A 6 31.62 3.37 7.87
C GLN A 6 31.34 1.93 7.41
N ARG A 7 32.39 1.19 7.04
CA ARG A 7 32.27 -0.24 6.67
C ARG A 7 31.79 -1.09 7.85
N LYS A 8 32.24 -0.79 9.07
CA LYS A 8 31.80 -1.49 10.27
C LYS A 8 30.31 -1.25 10.56
N LEU A 9 29.86 0.02 10.50
CA LEU A 9 28.45 0.38 10.66
C LEU A 9 27.53 -0.31 9.63
N ASN A 10 27.98 -0.43 8.38
CA ASN A 10 27.21 -1.12 7.33
C ASN A 10 27.12 -2.63 7.57
N MET A 11 28.18 -3.28 8.07
CA MET A 11 28.13 -4.69 8.45
C MET A 11 27.24 -4.95 9.66
N ASP A 12 27.28 -4.07 10.66
CA ASP A 12 26.45 -4.17 11.86
C ASP A 12 24.96 -4.02 11.50
N ARG A 13 24.60 -3.05 10.64
CA ARG A 13 23.24 -2.90 10.10
C ARG A 13 22.76 -4.14 9.34
N LYS A 14 23.63 -4.73 8.51
CA LYS A 14 23.31 -5.96 7.75
C LYS A 14 23.09 -7.17 8.67
N THR A 15 23.83 -7.24 9.76
CA THR A 15 23.71 -8.31 10.76
C THR A 15 22.42 -8.17 11.57
N GLU A 16 22.07 -6.93 11.92
CA GLU A 16 20.83 -6.63 12.64
C GLU A 16 19.59 -6.89 11.79
N GLY A 17 19.62 -6.55 10.49
CA GLY A 17 18.56 -6.92 9.54
C GLY A 17 18.30 -8.43 9.48
N ARG A 18 19.37 -9.24 9.45
CA ARG A 18 19.27 -10.71 9.45
C ARG A 18 18.68 -11.26 10.75
N ARG A 19 19.05 -10.70 11.92
CA ARG A 19 18.48 -11.09 13.22
C ARG A 19 16.99 -10.77 13.30
N ASN A 20 16.60 -9.58 12.84
CA ASN A 20 15.19 -9.17 12.83
C ASN A 20 14.35 -10.07 11.90
N GLN A 21 14.90 -10.53 10.79
CA GLN A 21 14.24 -11.48 9.90
C GLN A 21 14.04 -12.85 10.56
N ALA A 22 15.05 -13.37 11.26
CA ALA A 22 14.96 -14.62 12.02
C ALA A 22 13.92 -14.53 13.16
N ASN A 23 13.91 -13.42 13.89
CA ASN A 23 12.98 -13.19 14.99
C ASN A 23 11.52 -13.08 14.51
N LYS A 24 11.28 -12.38 13.39
CA LYS A 24 9.94 -12.32 12.77
C LYS A 24 9.44 -13.71 12.37
N LYS A 25 10.30 -14.53 11.75
CA LYS A 25 9.96 -15.91 11.36
C LYS A 25 9.61 -16.77 12.59
N SER A 26 10.36 -16.61 13.68
CA SER A 26 10.10 -17.30 14.94
C SER A 26 8.76 -16.89 15.56
N TYR A 27 8.46 -15.59 15.57
CA TYR A 27 7.20 -15.06 16.11
C TYR A 27 5.97 -15.58 15.36
N TRP A 28 6.01 -15.58 14.02
CA TRP A 28 4.93 -16.11 13.20
C TRP A 28 4.66 -17.60 13.42
N ASN A 29 5.71 -18.40 13.58
CA ASN A 29 5.57 -19.83 13.87
C ASN A 29 4.94 -20.10 15.24
N SER A 30 5.06 -19.16 16.19
CA SER A 30 4.48 -19.30 17.53
C SER A 30 2.97 -19.03 17.58
N LEU A 31 2.46 -18.20 16.66
CA LEU A 31 1.05 -17.79 16.63
C LEU A 31 0.13 -18.82 15.94
N HIS A 32 0.66 -19.67 15.07
CA HIS A 32 -0.15 -20.56 14.22
C HIS A 32 0.43 -21.98 14.09
N PRO A 33 0.46 -22.78 15.18
CA PRO A 33 1.14 -24.08 15.19
C PRO A 33 0.49 -25.15 14.28
N ASN A 34 -0.78 -25.01 13.90
CA ASN A 34 -1.54 -26.05 13.16
C ASN A 34 -1.85 -25.70 11.68
N THR A 35 -1.36 -24.58 11.16
CA THR A 35 -1.64 -24.14 9.77
C THR A 35 -0.56 -24.61 8.77
N LEU A 36 0.34 -25.49 9.22
CA LEU A 36 1.56 -25.93 8.50
C LEU A 36 1.32 -26.70 7.20
N GLY A 37 0.17 -27.36 7.02
CA GLY A 37 -0.13 -28.14 5.81
C GLY A 37 -0.44 -27.27 4.59
N THR A 38 -1.34 -26.30 4.74
CA THR A 38 -1.77 -25.40 3.66
C THR A 38 -0.80 -24.23 3.47
N ILE A 39 -0.17 -23.74 4.54
CA ILE A 39 0.82 -22.65 4.45
C ILE A 39 2.14 -23.13 3.82
N LYS A 40 2.53 -24.41 3.94
CA LYS A 40 3.77 -24.90 3.30
C LYS A 40 3.78 -24.71 1.78
N LEU A 41 2.63 -24.80 1.10
CA LEU A 41 2.56 -24.56 -0.35
C LEU A 41 2.66 -23.07 -0.69
N VAL A 42 2.15 -22.19 0.17
CA VAL A 42 2.24 -20.72 -0.01
C VAL A 42 3.62 -20.19 0.38
N SER A 43 4.26 -20.79 1.40
CA SER A 43 5.52 -20.32 1.99
C SER A 43 6.75 -20.51 1.12
N ALA A 44 6.74 -21.45 0.15
CA ALA A 44 7.91 -21.69 -0.71
C ALA A 44 8.11 -20.59 -1.78
N HIS A 45 7.09 -19.76 -2.03
CA HIS A 45 7.11 -18.71 -3.04
C HIS A 45 6.96 -17.28 -2.49
N LEU A 46 6.88 -17.12 -1.16
CA LEU A 46 6.81 -15.81 -0.55
C LEU A 46 8.21 -15.21 -0.35
N SER A 47 8.58 -14.30 -1.25
CA SER A 47 9.69 -13.37 -1.02
C SER A 47 9.23 -12.25 -0.08
N PHE A 48 9.99 -11.98 0.98
CA PHE A 48 9.77 -10.78 1.78
C PHE A 48 10.21 -9.55 1.01
N LEU A 49 9.30 -8.59 0.85
CA LEU A 49 9.63 -7.26 0.34
C LEU A 49 9.96 -6.36 1.53
N GLU A 50 11.21 -5.89 1.62
CA GLU A 50 11.57 -4.83 2.55
C GLU A 50 11.21 -3.48 1.91
N ILE A 51 10.53 -2.65 2.68
CA ILE A 51 9.89 -1.40 2.24
C ILE A 51 10.19 -0.34 3.30
N GLU A 52 10.44 0.89 2.88
CA GLU A 52 10.71 1.98 3.81
C GLU A 52 9.46 2.33 4.64
N SER A 53 9.67 2.67 5.91
CA SER A 53 8.61 3.06 6.83
C SER A 53 8.38 4.59 6.80
N ASP A 54 8.22 5.14 5.62
CA ASP A 54 8.12 6.59 5.34
C ASP A 54 6.68 7.06 5.03
N GLY A 55 5.70 6.16 5.18
CA GLY A 55 4.30 6.41 4.82
C GLY A 55 3.94 6.14 3.37
N ASN A 56 4.91 5.81 2.51
CA ASN A 56 4.71 5.44 1.11
C ASN A 56 4.60 3.92 0.91
N CYS A 57 4.72 3.14 1.99
CA CYS A 57 4.86 1.69 1.93
C CYS A 57 3.75 1.00 1.12
N SER A 58 2.49 1.42 1.27
CA SER A 58 1.37 0.86 0.51
C SER A 58 1.53 1.06 -1.00
N PHE A 59 1.97 2.24 -1.44
CA PHE A 59 2.22 2.51 -2.86
C PHE A 59 3.43 1.73 -3.39
N GLN A 60 4.45 1.54 -2.56
CA GLN A 60 5.63 0.73 -2.88
C GLN A 60 5.26 -0.76 -3.03
N VAL A 61 4.39 -1.29 -2.16
CA VAL A 61 3.81 -2.64 -2.30
C VAL A 61 3.07 -2.75 -3.63
N VAL A 62 2.16 -1.83 -3.93
CA VAL A 62 1.37 -1.87 -5.18
C VAL A 62 2.28 -1.81 -6.40
N SER A 63 3.28 -0.91 -6.40
CA SER A 63 4.26 -0.82 -7.50
C SER A 63 4.98 -2.15 -7.73
N TYR A 64 5.44 -2.78 -6.66
CA TYR A 64 6.10 -4.07 -6.73
C TYR A 64 5.16 -5.19 -7.24
N CYS A 65 3.93 -5.26 -6.73
CA CYS A 65 2.94 -6.24 -7.18
C CYS A 65 2.58 -6.10 -8.66
N LEU A 66 2.68 -4.87 -9.20
CA LEU A 66 2.51 -4.60 -10.63
C LEU A 66 3.75 -4.94 -11.48
N GLY A 67 4.76 -5.58 -10.91
CA GLY A 67 6.01 -5.93 -11.59
C GLY A 67 6.92 -4.73 -11.86
N ARG A 68 6.73 -3.61 -11.15
CA ARG A 68 7.52 -2.40 -11.30
C ARG A 68 8.53 -2.25 -10.17
N TRP A 69 9.50 -1.35 -10.35
CA TRP A 69 10.46 -1.02 -9.30
C TRP A 69 9.77 -0.29 -8.14
N GLN A 70 10.24 -0.49 -6.90
CA GLN A 70 9.70 0.20 -5.72
C GLN A 70 9.73 1.73 -5.86
N ASN A 71 10.72 2.25 -6.57
CA ASN A 71 10.89 3.68 -6.83
C ASN A 71 9.81 4.27 -7.77
N ASP A 72 9.02 3.43 -8.44
CA ASP A 72 7.90 3.84 -9.31
C ASP A 72 6.58 4.04 -8.54
N HIS A 73 6.60 3.97 -7.21
CA HIS A 73 5.41 4.17 -6.37
C HIS A 73 4.74 5.54 -6.57
N ILE A 74 5.49 6.57 -6.96
CA ILE A 74 4.96 7.90 -7.29
C ILE A 74 4.04 7.83 -8.51
N SER A 75 4.35 7.02 -9.53
CA SER A 75 3.50 6.90 -10.71
C SER A 75 2.21 6.14 -10.40
N VAL A 76 2.31 5.10 -9.56
CA VAL A 76 1.15 4.37 -9.03
C VAL A 76 0.22 5.32 -8.28
N TRP A 77 0.80 6.15 -7.40
CA TRP A 77 0.05 7.15 -6.66
C TRP A 77 -0.64 8.15 -7.60
N ASN A 78 0.10 8.77 -8.51
CA ASN A 78 -0.44 9.76 -9.44
C ASN A 78 -1.58 9.18 -10.29
N LYS A 79 -1.43 7.94 -10.77
CA LYS A 79 -2.48 7.26 -11.52
C LYS A 79 -3.72 7.02 -10.65
N LEU A 80 -3.54 6.58 -9.41
CA LEU A 80 -4.63 6.40 -8.45
C LEU A 80 -5.39 7.72 -8.22
N TYR A 81 -4.66 8.82 -8.03
CA TYR A 81 -5.24 10.14 -7.84
C TYR A 81 -6.05 10.61 -9.04
N GLN A 82 -5.48 10.56 -10.25
CA GLN A 82 -6.17 11.03 -11.46
C GLN A 82 -7.42 10.20 -11.76
N ASP A 83 -7.31 8.87 -11.74
CA ASP A 83 -8.46 8.01 -12.03
C ASP A 83 -9.58 8.18 -10.97
N THR A 84 -9.22 8.27 -9.68
CA THR A 84 -10.23 8.50 -8.63
C THR A 84 -10.90 9.87 -8.79
N LYS A 85 -10.13 10.90 -9.14
CA LYS A 85 -10.65 12.25 -9.41
C LYS A 85 -11.59 12.25 -10.61
N GLU A 86 -11.24 11.56 -11.71
CA GLU A 86 -12.10 11.45 -12.88
C GLU A 86 -13.40 10.68 -12.57
N ARG A 87 -13.31 9.53 -11.89
CA ARG A 87 -14.49 8.76 -11.48
C ARG A 87 -15.39 9.51 -10.52
N SER A 88 -14.83 10.32 -9.63
CA SER A 88 -15.63 11.17 -8.74
C SER A 88 -16.55 12.13 -9.50
N GLN A 89 -16.10 12.62 -10.67
CA GLN A 89 -16.92 13.51 -11.50
C GLN A 89 -18.12 12.78 -12.12
N LEU A 90 -17.99 11.47 -12.41
CA LEU A 90 -19.10 10.66 -12.90
C LEU A 90 -20.21 10.56 -11.85
N TYR A 91 -19.85 10.43 -10.56
CA TYR A 91 -20.83 10.37 -9.47
C TYR A 91 -21.53 11.72 -9.22
N ILE A 92 -20.84 12.83 -9.46
CA ILE A 92 -21.43 14.17 -9.35
C ILE A 92 -22.41 14.43 -10.51
N LYS A 93 -22.08 13.97 -11.72
CA LYS A 93 -22.87 14.19 -12.94
C LYS A 93 -24.01 13.18 -13.12
N ALA A 94 -23.96 12.04 -12.45
CA ALA A 94 -25.00 11.03 -12.56
C ALA A 94 -26.34 11.60 -12.03
N PRO A 95 -27.44 11.52 -12.79
CA PRO A 95 -28.73 11.97 -12.32
C PRO A 95 -29.11 11.17 -11.07
N MET A 96 -29.36 11.87 -9.97
CA MET A 96 -29.89 11.27 -8.74
C MET A 96 -31.18 10.53 -9.08
N LYS A 97 -31.15 9.19 -9.07
CA LYS A 97 -32.37 8.41 -9.15
C LYS A 97 -32.99 8.33 -7.77
N GLU A 98 -34.08 9.05 -7.57
CA GLU A 98 -34.96 8.80 -6.43
C GLU A 98 -35.62 7.44 -6.59
N ARG A 99 -35.48 6.59 -5.57
CA ARG A 99 -36.29 5.37 -5.45
C ARG A 99 -37.00 5.46 -4.11
N ASN A 100 -38.32 5.54 -4.15
CA ASN A 100 -39.20 5.58 -2.97
C ASN A 100 -38.86 6.69 -1.96
N GLY A 101 -38.59 7.92 -2.41
CA GLY A 101 -38.33 9.07 -1.54
C GLY A 101 -37.01 9.03 -0.76
N ARG A 102 -36.18 7.99 -0.97
CA ARG A 102 -34.79 7.95 -0.50
C ARG A 102 -33.87 8.30 -1.67
N ARG A 103 -33.08 9.36 -1.50
CA ARG A 103 -31.95 9.68 -2.38
C ARG A 103 -30.91 8.58 -2.20
N ILE A 104 -30.92 7.59 -3.09
CA ILE A 104 -29.89 6.55 -3.09
C ILE A 104 -28.70 7.09 -3.87
N ILE A 105 -27.83 7.83 -3.20
CA ILE A 105 -26.43 7.92 -3.62
C ILE A 105 -25.73 6.75 -2.94
N LEU A 106 -25.58 5.64 -3.66
CA LEU A 106 -24.93 4.42 -3.13
C LEU A 106 -23.42 4.58 -2.87
N ILE A 107 -22.90 5.79 -3.05
CA ILE A 107 -21.48 6.09 -2.97
C ILE A 107 -21.36 7.29 -2.06
N ASP A 108 -20.68 7.09 -0.94
CA ASP A 108 -20.33 8.14 0.00
C ASP A 108 -19.45 9.18 -0.72
N ILE A 109 -20.10 10.19 -1.30
CA ILE A 109 -19.44 11.30 -2.00
C ILE A 109 -18.46 12.00 -1.04
N TYR A 110 -18.81 12.11 0.25
CA TYR A 110 -17.91 12.67 1.26
C TYR A 110 -16.69 11.78 1.47
N GLY A 111 -16.88 10.46 1.47
CA GLY A 111 -15.82 9.46 1.48
C GLY A 111 -14.86 9.61 0.30
N ILE A 112 -15.38 9.77 -0.92
CA ILE A 112 -14.56 9.96 -2.13
C ILE A 112 -13.77 11.26 -2.06
N TYR A 113 -14.38 12.39 -1.71
CA TYR A 113 -13.66 13.65 -1.60
C TYR A 113 -12.59 13.61 -0.50
N SER A 114 -12.92 13.00 0.64
CA SER A 114 -11.97 12.81 1.74
C SER A 114 -10.80 11.95 1.28
N PHE A 115 -11.06 10.87 0.55
CA PHE A 115 -10.02 10.01 -0.01
C PHE A 115 -9.15 10.76 -1.01
N ILE A 116 -9.74 11.45 -2.00
CA ILE A 116 -9.01 12.27 -2.98
C ILE A 116 -8.12 13.31 -2.27
N LYS A 117 -8.63 13.96 -1.22
CA LYS A 117 -7.86 14.94 -0.44
C LYS A 117 -6.66 14.28 0.26
N ARG A 118 -6.82 13.07 0.81
CA ARG A 118 -5.73 12.31 1.42
C ARG A 118 -4.68 11.88 0.41
N ILE A 119 -5.08 11.39 -0.75
CA ILE A 119 -4.15 10.94 -1.79
C ILE A 119 -3.69 12.08 -2.71
N LYS A 120 -4.01 13.34 -2.40
CA LYS A 120 -3.41 14.48 -3.09
C LYS A 120 -2.08 14.82 -2.41
N PHE A 121 -0.98 14.30 -2.93
CA PHE A 121 0.36 14.57 -2.42
C PHE A 121 1.29 14.87 -3.59
N GLU A 122 2.03 15.98 -3.50
CA GLU A 122 2.88 16.50 -4.58
C GLU A 122 4.38 16.43 -4.21
N SER A 123 4.72 15.77 -3.11
CA SER A 123 6.10 15.69 -2.60
C SER A 123 6.70 14.30 -2.82
N SER A 124 8.01 14.26 -3.08
CA SER A 124 8.80 13.03 -3.18
C SER A 124 9.37 12.58 -1.83
N GLY A 125 9.06 13.28 -0.74
CA GLY A 125 9.55 12.98 0.61
C GLY A 125 8.64 12.03 1.39
N PRO A 126 8.96 11.78 2.67
CA PRO A 126 8.10 11.02 3.57
C PRO A 126 6.69 11.61 3.62
N CYS A 127 5.71 10.71 3.61
CA CYS A 127 4.31 11.05 3.60
C CYS A 127 3.80 11.25 5.03
N HIS A 128 3.12 12.38 5.28
CA HIS A 128 2.42 12.61 6.54
C HIS A 128 1.29 11.59 6.75
N VAL A 129 0.98 11.27 8.01
CA VAL A 129 -0.08 10.31 8.39
C VAL A 129 -1.44 10.64 7.75
N GLY A 130 -1.73 11.93 7.56
CA GLY A 130 -2.96 12.38 6.88
C GLY A 130 -3.08 11.93 5.42
N ASN A 131 -1.98 11.53 4.79
CA ASN A 131 -1.88 11.14 3.39
C ASN A 131 -1.60 9.64 3.21
N TRP A 132 -1.51 8.89 4.31
CA TRP A 132 -1.37 7.44 4.24
C TRP A 132 -2.56 6.81 3.53
N MET A 133 -2.28 5.82 2.69
CA MET A 133 -3.32 5.07 1.99
C MET A 133 -4.15 4.25 3.00
N PRO A 134 -5.48 4.43 3.06
CA PRO A 134 -6.34 3.59 3.88
C PRO A 134 -6.59 2.24 3.19
N ILE A 135 -5.73 1.26 3.44
CA ILE A 135 -6.02 -0.16 3.18
C ILE A 135 -6.88 -0.63 4.37
N PRO A 136 -8.11 -1.12 4.20
CA PRO A 136 -8.66 -1.89 3.06
C PRO A 136 -9.47 -1.09 2.03
N THR A 137 -9.83 0.17 2.32
CA THR A 137 -10.75 0.95 1.46
C THR A 137 -10.21 1.19 0.05
N ALA A 138 -8.89 1.18 -0.14
CA ALA A 138 -8.25 1.40 -1.42
C ALA A 138 -8.14 0.15 -2.30
N GLU A 139 -8.37 -1.06 -1.78
CA GLU A 139 -8.11 -2.32 -2.51
C GLU A 139 -8.95 -2.42 -3.79
N ASP A 140 -10.27 -2.26 -3.68
CA ASP A 140 -11.18 -2.28 -4.84
C ASP A 140 -10.83 -1.19 -5.87
N LEU A 141 -10.41 -0.02 -5.40
CA LEU A 141 -9.97 1.07 -6.26
C LEU A 141 -8.72 0.68 -7.04
N ILE A 142 -7.69 0.18 -6.35
CA ILE A 142 -6.43 -0.27 -6.95
C ILE A 142 -6.72 -1.37 -7.98
N ALA A 143 -7.47 -2.40 -7.59
CA ALA A 143 -7.78 -3.51 -8.47
C ALA A 143 -8.48 -3.05 -9.76
N ASN A 144 -9.44 -2.14 -9.62
CA ASN A 144 -10.18 -1.59 -10.76
C ASN A 144 -9.35 -0.65 -11.66
N ILE A 145 -8.36 0.05 -11.11
CA ILE A 145 -7.51 1.03 -11.81
C ILE A 145 -6.38 0.32 -12.57
N PHE A 146 -5.82 -0.71 -11.94
CA PHE A 146 -4.70 -1.46 -12.52
C PHE A 146 -5.12 -2.74 -13.23
N LYS A 147 -6.42 -3.10 -13.18
CA LYS A 147 -6.97 -4.32 -13.79
C LYS A 147 -6.24 -5.58 -13.32
N SER A 148 -5.87 -5.58 -12.05
CA SER A 148 -5.22 -6.68 -11.36
C SER A 148 -6.06 -7.04 -10.13
N PRO A 149 -6.29 -8.33 -9.85
CA PRO A 149 -6.74 -8.75 -8.53
C PRO A 149 -5.70 -8.38 -7.46
#